data_AF-A0ABC9X7T0-F1
#
_entry.id   AF-A0ABC9X7T0-F1
#
_cell.length_a   1.000
_cell.length_b   1.000
_cell.length_c   1.000
_cell.angle_alpha   90.00
_cell.angle_beta   90.00
_cell.angle_gamma   90.00
#
_symmetry.space_group_name_H-M   'P 1'
#
loop_
_entity.id
_entity.type
_entity.pdbx_description
1 polymer ?
#
loop_
_entity_poly.entity_id
_entity_poly.type
_entity_poly.pdbx_seq_one_letter_code
_entity_poly.pdbx_strand_id
1 'polypeptide(L)'
;MTSRSREVILPLYSTLVRLHLEYCIQLWGPQYRRDTELLEQVQRAAMKMIRGLEHFCYEDRLRELELFSLEKRRLWGDLIAAFQYLKRPTGRLERDVYQGV
;
A
#
# COMPACT_ATOMS: atom_id res chain seq x y z
N MET A 1 16.41 10.14 -25.53
CA MET A 1 15.97 9.01 -24.67
C MET A 1 15.18 9.58 -23.50
N THR A 2 13.86 9.61 -23.60
CA THR A 2 13.00 10.25 -22.58
C THR A 2 12.46 9.21 -21.62
N SER A 3 13.07 9.08 -20.44
CA SER A 3 12.70 8.16 -19.35
C SER A 3 11.36 8.48 -18.66
N ARG A 4 10.55 9.39 -19.23
CA ARG A 4 9.28 9.89 -18.67
C ARG A 4 8.03 9.20 -19.21
N SER A 5 8.18 8.01 -19.77
CA SER A 5 7.06 7.24 -20.32
C SER A 5 6.33 6.47 -19.21
N ARG A 6 5.03 6.22 -19.41
CA ARG A 6 4.17 5.46 -18.48
C ARG A 6 4.76 4.08 -18.22
N GLU A 7 5.28 3.44 -19.27
CA GLU A 7 5.82 2.08 -19.29
C GLU A 7 7.09 1.95 -18.45
N VAL A 8 7.81 3.05 -18.21
CA VAL A 8 9.02 3.06 -17.38
C VAL A 8 8.68 3.51 -15.96
N ILE A 9 7.88 4.56 -15.80
CA ILE A 9 7.56 5.11 -14.47
C ILE A 9 6.64 4.18 -13.68
N LEU A 10 5.63 3.57 -14.31
CA LEU A 10 4.69 2.70 -13.59
C LEU A 10 5.34 1.48 -12.96
N PRO A 11 6.19 0.68 -13.66
CA PRO A 11 6.85 -0.46 -13.04
C PRO A 11 7.83 -0.03 -11.94
N LEU A 12 8.55 1.07 -12.14
CA LEU A 12 9.46 1.62 -11.12
C LEU A 12 8.71 2.06 -9.86
N TYR A 13 7.61 2.79 -10.03
CA TYR A 13 6.75 3.18 -8.91
C TYR A 13 6.17 1.94 -8.22
N SER A 14 5.58 1.00 -8.97
CA SER A 14 4.93 -0.19 -8.42
C SER A 14 5.91 -1.08 -7.64
N THR A 15 7.14 -1.27 -8.14
CA THR A 15 8.17 -2.06 -7.45
C THR A 15 8.61 -1.40 -6.15
N LEU A 16 8.94 -0.10 -6.18
CA LEU A 16 9.35 0.64 -4.98
C LEU A 16 8.22 0.72 -3.95
N VAL A 17 7.00 1.02 -4.39
CA VAL A 17 5.84 1.21 -3.52
C VAL A 17 5.37 -0.10 -2.93
N ARG A 18 5.30 -1.19 -3.72
CA ARG A 18 4.98 -2.51 -3.18
C ARG A 18 6.01 -2.93 -2.16
N LEU A 19 7.30 -2.87 -2.49
CA LEU A 19 8.36 -3.32 -1.58
C LEU A 19 8.42 -2.48 -0.30
N HIS A 20 8.37 -1.16 -0.40
CA HIS A 20 8.51 -0.30 0.78
C HIS A 20 7.22 -0.15 1.59
N LEU A 21 6.06 0.07 0.97
CA LEU A 21 4.83 0.16 1.75
C LEU A 21 4.42 -1.21 2.30
N GLU A 22 4.42 -2.29 1.52
CA GLU A 22 3.93 -3.58 2.04
C GLU A 22 4.79 -4.11 3.20
N TYR A 23 6.11 -3.89 3.13
CA TYR A 23 7.00 -4.20 4.25
C TYR A 23 6.78 -3.29 5.46
N CYS A 24 6.63 -1.97 5.23
CA CYS A 24 6.48 -1.02 6.31
C CYS A 24 5.06 -0.96 6.90
N ILE A 25 4.01 -1.49 6.26
CA ILE A 25 2.61 -1.40 6.73
C ILE A 25 2.44 -1.86 8.18
N GLN A 26 3.14 -2.92 8.62
CA GLN A 26 3.07 -3.39 10.02
C GLN A 26 3.69 -2.42 11.03
N LEU A 27 4.69 -1.65 10.61
CA LEU A 27 5.39 -0.67 11.44
C LEU A 27 4.74 0.72 11.35
N TRP A 28 4.10 1.00 10.23
CA TRP A 28 3.51 2.28 9.91
C TRP A 28 2.03 2.34 10.27
N GLY A 29 1.75 2.87 11.47
CA GLY A 29 0.45 3.41 11.81
C GLY A 29 0.47 4.92 11.63
N PRO A 30 -0.13 5.50 10.59
CA PRO A 30 -0.26 6.94 10.47
C PRO A 30 -1.40 7.36 11.39
N GLN A 31 -1.10 7.40 12.68
CA GLN A 31 -1.98 7.96 13.70
C GLN A 31 -2.30 9.43 13.37
N TYR A 32 -1.46 10.07 12.54
CA TYR A 32 -1.65 11.40 12.01
C TYR A 32 -1.98 11.41 10.51
N ARG A 33 -3.04 12.15 10.16
CA ARG A 33 -3.40 12.45 8.76
C ARG A 33 -2.25 13.05 7.95
N ARG A 34 -1.37 13.82 8.60
CA ARG A 34 -0.21 14.46 7.98
C ARG A 34 0.76 13.48 7.35
N ASP A 35 1.01 12.34 7.98
CA ASP A 35 1.95 11.33 7.44
C ASP A 35 1.37 10.64 6.20
N THR A 36 0.04 10.46 6.18
CA THR A 36 -0.67 9.95 5.01
C THR A 36 -0.64 10.95 3.85
N GLU A 37 -0.75 12.26 4.14
CA GLU A 37 -0.64 13.31 3.11
C GLU A 37 0.76 13.39 2.50
N LEU A 38 1.81 13.25 3.31
CA LEU A 38 3.21 13.25 2.83
C LEU A 38 3.48 12.11 1.86
N LEU A 39 2.96 10.92 2.15
CA LEU A 39 3.00 9.78 1.25
C LEU A 39 2.27 9.99 -0.06
N GLU A 40 1.04 10.51 0.04
CA GLU A 40 0.23 10.81 -1.12
C GLU A 40 0.90 11.85 -2.02
N GLN A 41 1.67 12.77 -1.43
CA GLN A 41 2.48 13.72 -2.20
C GLN A 41 3.58 13.04 -3.03
N VAL A 42 4.19 11.95 -2.53
CA VAL A 42 5.16 11.15 -3.30
C VAL A 42 4.47 10.50 -4.50
N GLN A 43 3.30 9.91 -4.30
CA GLN A 43 2.50 9.31 -5.39
C GLN A 43 2.12 10.38 -6.44
N ARG A 44 1.62 11.53 -6.00
CA ARG A 44 1.27 12.68 -6.87
C ARG A 44 2.46 13.18 -7.67
N ALA A 45 3.64 13.29 -7.05
CA ALA A 45 4.86 13.73 -7.71
C ALA A 45 5.29 12.76 -8.81
N ALA A 46 5.30 11.45 -8.51
CA ALA A 46 5.63 10.41 -9.49
C ALA A 46 4.68 10.43 -10.71
N MET A 47 3.37 10.59 -10.48
CA MET A 47 2.39 10.64 -11.56
C MET A 47 2.51 11.92 -12.39
N LYS A 48 2.87 13.05 -11.78
CA LYS A 48 3.11 14.32 -12.50
C LYS A 48 4.29 14.22 -13.48
N MET A 49 5.22 13.30 -13.23
CA MET A 49 6.38 13.08 -14.12
C MET A 49 6.02 12.32 -15.41
N ILE A 50 4.89 11.61 -15.43
CA ILE A 50 4.43 10.85 -16.59
C ILE A 50 3.90 11.82 -17.64
N ARG A 51 4.52 11.80 -18.83
CA ARG A 51 4.05 12.62 -19.96
C ARG A 51 2.62 12.24 -20.35
N GLY A 52 1.80 13.23 -20.67
CA GLY A 52 0.40 13.05 -21.03
C GLY A 52 -0.57 13.11 -19.85
N LEU A 53 -0.08 13.08 -18.61
CA LEU A 53 -0.93 13.19 -17.40
C LEU A 53 -0.88 14.56 -16.73
N GLU A 54 -0.16 15.53 -17.32
CA GLU A 54 0.11 16.84 -16.71
C GLU A 54 -1.17 17.62 -16.36
N HIS A 55 -2.22 17.50 -17.17
CA HIS A 55 -3.50 18.21 -17.00
C HIS A 55 -4.52 17.49 -16.11
N PHE A 56 -4.32 16.20 -15.85
CA PHE A 56 -5.28 15.39 -15.09
C PHE A 56 -5.22 15.75 -13.61
N CYS A 57 -6.37 15.73 -12.93
CA CYS A 57 -6.40 15.83 -11.47
C CYS A 57 -5.87 14.53 -10.84
N TYR A 58 -5.59 14.55 -9.53
CA TYR A 58 -5.00 13.39 -8.87
C TYR A 58 -5.85 12.11 -9.01
N GLU A 59 -7.15 12.23 -8.77
CA GLU A 59 -8.09 11.11 -8.86
C GLU A 59 -8.20 10.56 -10.30
N ASP A 60 -8.17 11.45 -11.30
CA ASP A 60 -8.23 11.02 -12.70
C ASP A 60 -6.94 10.33 -13.12
N ARG A 61 -5.77 10.78 -12.64
CA ARG A 61 -4.48 10.09 -12.86
C ARG A 61 -4.50 8.70 -12.27
N LEU A 62 -5.05 8.54 -11.07
CA LEU A 62 -5.22 7.22 -10.44
C LEU A 62 -6.10 6.31 -11.29
N ARG A 63 -7.23 6.81 -11.80
CA ARG A 63 -8.12 6.05 -12.69
C ARG A 63 -7.46 5.65 -14.00
N GLU A 64 -6.82 6.59 -14.69
CA GLU A 64 -6.16 6.35 -15.99
C GLU A 64 -5.01 5.32 -15.88
N LEU A 65 -4.32 5.32 -14.74
CA LEU A 65 -3.24 4.41 -14.44
C LEU A 65 -3.70 3.12 -13.74
N GLU A 66 -5.00 2.98 -13.46
CA GLU A 66 -5.61 1.87 -12.70
C GLU A 66 -4.91 1.62 -11.34
N LEU A 67 -4.50 2.69 -10.68
CA LEU A 67 -3.82 2.65 -9.39
C LEU A 67 -4.78 3.00 -8.26
N PHE A 68 -4.59 2.33 -7.12
CA PHE A 68 -5.20 2.75 -5.85
C PHE A 68 -4.36 3.82 -5.17
N SER A 69 -5.02 4.67 -4.39
CA SER A 69 -4.35 5.55 -3.43
C SER A 69 -3.57 4.74 -2.40
N LEU A 70 -2.50 5.32 -1.84
CA LEU A 70 -1.70 4.67 -0.81
C LEU A 70 -2.52 4.41 0.44
N GLU A 71 -3.44 5.31 0.80
CA GLU A 71 -4.35 5.11 1.92
C GLU A 71 -5.21 3.85 1.74
N LYS A 72 -5.79 3.66 0.55
CA LYS A 72 -6.62 2.48 0.27
C LYS A 72 -5.81 1.19 0.26
N ARG A 73 -4.56 1.23 -0.22
CA ARG A 73 -3.65 0.07 -0.14
C ARG A 73 -3.28 -0.27 1.30
N ARG A 74 -3.03 0.72 2.15
CA ARG A 74 -2.77 0.51 3.57
C ARG A 74 -3.95 -0.16 4.25
N LEU A 75 -5.17 0.37 4.06
CA LEU A 75 -6.38 -0.22 4.62
C LEU A 75 -6.54 -1.70 4.22
N TRP A 76 -6.18 -2.03 2.98
CA TRP A 76 -6.14 -3.42 2.53
C TRP A 76 -5.10 -4.26 3.29
N GLY A 77 -3.89 -3.73 3.50
CA GLY A 77 -2.87 -4.38 4.32
C GLY A 77 -3.31 -4.60 5.77
N ASP A 78 -3.94 -3.59 6.38
CA ASP A 78 -4.48 -3.65 7.75
C ASP A 78 -5.57 -4.73 7.86
N LEU A 79 -6.47 -4.80 6.88
CA LEU A 79 -7.52 -5.83 6.81
C LEU A 79 -6.93 -7.23 6.65
N ILE A 80 -5.89 -7.40 5.83
CA ILE A 80 -5.18 -8.68 5.69
C ILE A 80 -4.54 -9.08 7.02
N ALA A 81 -3.87 -8.15 7.70
CA ALA A 81 -3.25 -8.41 9.00
C ALA A 81 -4.29 -8.77 10.07
N ALA A 82 -5.41 -8.05 10.14
CA ALA A 82 -6.51 -8.34 11.04
C ALA A 82 -7.14 -9.71 10.73
N PHE A 83 -7.35 -10.04 9.45
CA PHE A 83 -7.84 -11.35 9.04
C PHE A 83 -6.87 -12.47 9.44
N GLN A 84 -5.56 -12.28 9.25
CA GLN A 84 -4.55 -13.24 9.68
C GLN A 84 -4.52 -13.40 11.21
N TYR A 85 -4.71 -12.31 11.96
CA TYR A 85 -4.84 -12.35 13.41
C TYR A 85 -6.07 -13.14 13.86
N LEU A 86 -7.22 -12.91 13.23
CA LEU A 86 -8.47 -13.63 13.50
C LEU A 86 -8.42 -15.10 13.05
N LYS A 87 -7.71 -15.39 11.97
CA LYS A 87 -7.53 -16.75 11.44
C LYS A 87 -6.46 -17.55 12.18
N ARG A 88 -5.58 -16.91 12.97
CA ARG A 88 -4.69 -17.67 13.86
C ARG A 88 -5.57 -18.58 14.72
N PRO A 89 -5.29 -19.89 14.78
CA PRO A 89 -6.07 -20.75 15.64
C PRO A 89 -5.96 -20.18 17.06
N THR A 90 -7.09 -20.01 17.71
CA THR A 90 -7.23 -19.83 19.16
C THR A 90 -6.78 -21.13 19.86
N GLY A 91 -5.58 -21.62 19.52
CA GLY A 91 -5.01 -22.89 19.92
C GLY A 91 -3.94 -22.68 20.99
N ARG A 92 -4.31 -21.98 22.07
CA ARG A 92 -3.65 -22.10 23.37
C ARG A 92 -4.67 -22.45 24.46
N LEU A 93 -5.61 -23.31 24.11
CA LEU A 93 -6.40 -24.06 25.09
C LEU A 93 -6.63 -25.55 24.72
N GLU A 94 -6.07 -26.04 23.61
CA GLU A 94 -6.18 -27.47 23.24
C GLU A 94 -4.86 -28.25 23.36
N ARG A 95 -3.76 -27.63 23.77
CA ARG A 95 -2.50 -28.34 24.05
C ARG A 95 -2.26 -28.72 25.50
N ASP A 96 -3.12 -28.25 26.42
CA ASP A 96 -3.03 -28.58 27.84
C ASP A 96 -4.06 -29.66 28.27
N VAL A 97 -4.95 -30.11 27.37
CA VAL A 97 -6.00 -31.10 27.69
C VAL A 97 -5.63 -32.53 27.27
N TYR A 98 -4.69 -32.72 26.33
CA TYR A 98 -4.30 -34.05 25.83
C TYR A 98 -2.95 -34.57 26.35
N GLN A 99 -2.40 -33.95 27.40
CA GLN A 99 -1.16 -34.43 28.03
C GLN A 99 -1.26 -34.51 29.56
N GLY A 100 -2.47 -34.72 30.08
CA GLY A 100 -2.67 -34.98 31.49
C GLY A 100 -4.06 -35.53 31.82
N VAL A 101 -4.34 -36.79 31.43
CA VAL A 101 -4.93 -37.87 32.25
C VAL A 101 -4.56 -39.20 31.59
#